data_AF-A0A814W1Y6-F1
#
_entry.id   AF-A0A814W1Y6-F1
#
_cell.length_a   1.000
_cell.length_b   1.000
_cell.length_c   1.000
_cell.angle_alpha   90.00
_cell.angle_beta   90.00
_cell.angle_gamma   90.00
#
_symmetry.space_group_name_H-M   'P 1'
#
loop_
_entity.id
_entity.type
_entity.pdbx_description
1 polymer ?
#
loop_
_entity_poly.entity_id
_entity_poly.type
_entity_poly.pdbx_seq_one_letter_code
_entity_poly.pdbx_strand_id
1 'polypeptide(L)'
;DDHNVHEGETYFDLSSKIDLKTYKQPVLVSSTINLNPLAALFNLNDSDMSDCQTVFEYLGHELTVRCANDLVCARTLYIQCCSSPISSRRSIQRFYQGIEQACQQLDCTLLKTTSSAISSSSFSSLCTGLCDREFTTLNNTNHPTINEGDFLVAIRSSSGTVNTQGYVQLKELFQKKNIHLNDTVPFRTADGEEESFFSLLLQKSSVLASSLTKTIGELIRNRTIKAVRYLKDIGLARMIESLLGPFISTLNIDLNGQQWPVMPPLFTWIYQHSGFSQDEMFEYFNCGVDYMLLVDHTKITTEDLLRHLTETHTSSFYLGTFMSINPAPTRKPIRTPQQPIVTPPQPRTVQLKNISFKYPKPYQTAGALTNNSAPVVIKDRMKQPIANDKTRCAVLISNNDTSLLSLLAYSTSTLECAFEIVLVLSTVAGLSDIARVNELHPSVVTKVIQPKKYAARHYDLDQKVDDELQLHGCELVILDRYTCRLSHSFIMAWRGRLLSIYPSLLPSFRHSSSPIRDALQTGVRITGVTVHFIGESDTDNDGPIIAQESLSVAPIETEMQLENRLRTLEQQLYPKAIDLVASGKIVYQGKRRMSKINSTTSITPSSY
;
A
#
# COMPACT_ATOMS: atom_id res chain seq x y z
N ASP A 1 -10.68 44.62 13.58
CA ASP A 1 -10.11 45.28 12.40
C ASP A 1 -8.65 44.95 12.28
N ASP A 2 -8.30 44.06 11.34
CA ASP A 2 -6.95 43.93 10.76
C ASP A 2 -7.03 43.05 9.49
N HIS A 3 -8.02 43.37 8.64
CA HIS A 3 -8.07 42.89 7.26
C HIS A 3 -7.15 43.73 6.35
N ASN A 4 -5.90 43.93 6.76
CA ASN A 4 -4.88 44.46 5.87
C ASN A 4 -4.08 43.30 5.29
N VAL A 5 -4.66 42.69 4.25
CA VAL A 5 -3.89 41.96 3.25
C VAL A 5 -2.97 42.98 2.58
N HIS A 6 -1.75 43.15 3.10
CA HIS A 6 -0.72 43.86 2.36
C HIS A 6 -0.40 43.07 1.08
N GLU A 7 -1.05 43.44 -0.02
CA GLU A 7 -0.58 43.27 -1.39
C GLU A 7 0.64 44.19 -1.58
N GLY A 8 1.79 43.72 -1.12
CA GLY A 8 3.08 44.37 -1.40
C GLY A 8 4.09 43.29 -1.71
N GLU A 9 4.86 43.48 -2.77
CA GLU A 9 6.02 42.65 -3.08
C GLU A 9 6.96 42.69 -1.87
N THR A 10 7.05 41.59 -1.12
CA THR A 10 8.01 41.44 -0.04
C THR A 10 9.37 41.16 -0.66
N TYR A 11 10.21 42.18 -0.79
CA TYR A 11 11.59 42.03 -1.21
C TYR A 11 12.44 41.45 -0.08
N PHE A 12 13.06 40.30 -0.33
CA PHE A 12 14.05 39.72 0.58
C PHE A 12 15.44 40.17 0.15
N ASP A 13 16.05 41.06 0.93
CA ASP A 13 17.41 41.51 0.68
C ASP A 13 18.42 40.42 1.09
N LEU A 14 18.98 39.74 0.08
CA LEU A 14 20.01 38.73 0.23
C LEU A 14 21.34 39.32 0.75
N SER A 15 21.63 40.57 0.40
CA SER A 15 22.96 41.18 0.60
C SER A 15 23.25 41.52 2.06
N SER A 16 22.23 41.80 2.86
CA SER A 16 22.35 42.06 4.30
C SER A 16 22.48 40.80 5.15
N LYS A 17 22.17 39.61 4.61
CA LYS A 17 22.16 38.34 5.36
C LYS A 17 23.22 37.34 4.92
N ILE A 18 23.75 37.46 3.70
CA ILE A 18 24.67 36.48 3.13
C ILE A 18 25.84 37.19 2.46
N ASP A 19 27.07 36.80 2.82
CA ASP A 19 28.23 37.20 2.06
C ASP A 19 28.37 36.34 0.79
N LEU A 20 27.85 36.85 -0.33
CA LEU A 20 27.92 36.18 -1.63
C LEU A 20 29.36 35.91 -2.10
N LYS A 21 30.38 36.59 -1.55
CA LYS A 21 31.79 36.35 -1.90
C LYS A 21 32.30 35.00 -1.42
N THR A 22 31.60 34.37 -0.48
CA THR A 22 31.92 33.01 -0.01
C THR A 22 31.57 31.92 -1.03
N TYR A 23 30.82 32.26 -2.08
CA TYR A 23 30.43 31.37 -3.17
C TYR A 23 31.22 31.70 -4.44
N LYS A 24 31.69 30.67 -5.15
CA LYS A 24 32.36 30.82 -6.46
C LYS A 24 31.36 31.11 -7.58
N GLN A 25 30.26 30.37 -7.60
CA GLN A 25 29.19 30.47 -8.60
C GLN A 25 27.84 30.22 -7.89
N PRO A 26 27.29 31.23 -7.19
CA PRO A 26 26.06 31.07 -6.41
C PRO A 26 24.88 30.72 -7.30
N VAL A 27 24.11 29.71 -6.89
CA VAL A 27 22.88 29.23 -7.53
C VAL A 27 21.80 29.09 -6.47
N LEU A 28 20.64 29.67 -6.74
CA LEU A 28 19.43 29.43 -5.95
C LEU A 28 18.84 28.07 -6.34
N VAL A 29 18.55 27.28 -5.32
CA VAL A 29 17.87 26.00 -5.46
C VAL A 29 16.62 26.01 -4.61
N SER A 30 15.55 25.41 -5.11
CA SER A 30 14.29 25.36 -4.38
C SER A 30 13.74 23.95 -4.35
N SER A 31 13.06 23.62 -3.27
CA SER A 31 12.31 22.37 -3.10
C SER A 31 10.92 22.67 -2.58
N THR A 32 9.96 21.83 -2.94
CA THR A 32 8.58 21.90 -2.48
C THR A 32 8.16 20.62 -1.80
N ILE A 33 7.37 20.68 -0.74
CA ILE A 33 6.85 19.48 -0.08
C ILE A 33 5.35 19.59 0.15
N ASN A 34 4.68 18.44 0.24
CA ASN A 34 3.27 18.34 0.55
C ASN A 34 3.07 17.31 1.68
N LEU A 35 2.43 17.73 2.78
CA LEU A 35 2.13 16.86 3.92
C LEU A 35 0.64 16.55 4.08
N ASN A 36 -0.18 16.75 3.05
CA ASN A 36 -1.61 16.42 3.08
C ASN A 36 -1.89 14.96 3.45
N PRO A 37 -1.15 13.95 2.93
CA PRO A 37 -1.37 12.57 3.33
C PRO A 37 -1.12 12.31 4.81
N LEU A 38 -0.11 12.97 5.39
CA LEU A 38 0.19 12.92 6.83
C LEU A 38 -0.90 13.62 7.64
N ALA A 39 -1.28 14.85 7.26
CA ALA A 39 -2.34 15.58 7.94
C ALA A 39 -3.68 14.80 7.91
N ALA A 40 -3.95 14.10 6.80
CA ALA A 40 -5.14 13.26 6.65
C ALA A 40 -5.16 12.03 7.57
N LEU A 41 -4.02 11.57 8.11
CA LEU A 41 -3.98 10.49 9.10
C LEU A 41 -4.57 10.94 10.45
N PHE A 42 -4.34 12.20 10.83
CA PHE A 42 -4.79 12.75 12.11
C PHE A 42 -6.29 13.14 12.13
N ASN A 43 -7.01 12.96 11.02
CA ASN A 43 -8.45 13.21 10.90
C ASN A 43 -8.89 14.53 11.55
N LEU A 44 -8.22 15.62 11.17
CA LEU A 44 -8.38 16.97 11.75
C LEU A 44 -9.79 17.55 11.45
N ASN A 45 -10.81 17.07 12.16
CA ASN A 45 -12.17 17.62 12.14
C ASN A 45 -12.36 18.65 13.27
N ASP A 46 -13.20 19.66 13.06
CA ASP A 46 -13.39 20.82 13.95
C ASP A 46 -13.90 20.47 15.38
N SER A 47 -14.47 19.28 15.61
CA SER A 47 -15.05 18.89 16.91
C SER A 47 -14.06 18.40 17.96
N ASP A 48 -12.86 17.93 17.56
CA ASP A 48 -11.86 17.31 18.46
C ASP A 48 -10.68 18.27 18.79
N MET A 49 -10.89 19.57 18.54
CA MET A 49 -9.86 20.64 18.51
C MET A 49 -9.18 20.97 19.86
N SER A 50 -9.54 20.33 20.98
CA SER A 50 -8.82 20.53 22.25
C SER A 50 -7.50 19.74 22.32
N ASP A 51 -7.46 18.55 21.71
CA ASP A 51 -6.36 17.58 21.89
C ASP A 51 -5.36 17.59 20.70
N CYS A 52 -5.73 18.21 19.57
CA CYS A 52 -4.93 18.27 18.34
C CYS A 52 -3.86 19.40 18.31
N GLN A 53 -3.61 20.10 19.41
CA GLN A 53 -2.70 21.28 19.42
C GLN A 53 -1.26 20.92 19.07
N THR A 54 -0.79 19.77 19.56
CA THR A 54 0.56 19.25 19.29
C THR A 54 0.73 18.85 17.82
N VAL A 55 -0.35 18.42 17.16
CA VAL A 55 -0.33 18.02 15.75
C VAL A 55 -0.05 19.20 14.83
N PHE A 56 -0.70 20.35 15.05
CA PHE A 56 -0.46 21.54 14.21
C PHE A 56 0.97 22.06 14.38
N GLU A 57 1.49 22.10 15.61
CA GLU A 57 2.89 22.47 15.86
C GLU A 57 3.86 21.49 15.20
N TYR A 58 3.58 20.19 15.29
CA TYR A 58 4.34 19.15 14.59
C TYR A 58 4.29 19.32 13.07
N LEU A 59 3.11 19.52 12.48
CA LEU A 59 2.95 19.70 11.03
C LEU A 59 3.70 20.94 10.53
N GLY A 60 3.66 22.06 11.26
CA GLY A 60 4.41 23.27 10.91
C GLY A 60 5.93 23.04 10.93
N HIS A 61 6.41 22.31 11.94
CA HIS A 61 7.80 21.92 12.05
C HIS A 61 8.25 21.00 10.91
N GLU A 62 7.55 19.88 10.69
CA GLU A 62 7.93 18.87 9.70
C GLU A 62 7.85 19.39 8.27
N LEU A 63 6.87 20.24 7.97
CA LEU A 63 6.74 20.88 6.67
C LEU A 63 8.02 21.67 6.32
N THR A 64 8.55 22.37 7.32
CA THR A 64 9.75 23.21 7.21
C THR A 64 11.02 22.35 7.13
N VAL A 65 11.21 21.43 8.07
CA VAL A 65 12.43 20.61 8.19
C VAL A 65 12.59 19.65 7.02
N ARG A 66 11.54 18.92 6.62
CA ARG A 66 11.64 17.94 5.53
C ARG A 66 11.89 18.62 4.18
N CYS A 67 11.34 19.83 3.99
CA CYS A 67 11.58 20.62 2.78
C CYS A 67 13.04 21.13 2.73
N ALA A 68 13.58 21.55 3.86
CA ALA A 68 14.99 21.97 3.97
C ALA A 68 15.98 20.80 3.84
N ASN A 69 15.67 19.63 4.39
CA ASN A 69 16.50 18.42 4.27
C ASN A 69 16.71 18.01 2.81
N ASP A 70 15.73 18.21 1.93
CA ASP A 70 15.89 17.98 0.49
C ASP A 70 16.97 18.87 -0.15
N LEU A 71 17.32 19.99 0.50
CA LEU A 71 18.33 20.95 0.08
C LEU A 71 19.64 20.82 0.90
N VAL A 72 20.03 19.60 1.31
CA VAL A 72 21.22 19.37 2.16
C VAL A 72 22.54 19.95 1.64
N CYS A 73 22.66 20.22 0.33
CA CYS A 73 23.87 20.83 -0.24
C CYS A 73 23.80 22.36 -0.33
N ALA A 74 22.72 22.98 0.17
CA ALA A 74 22.48 24.41 0.09
C ALA A 74 22.19 24.98 1.48
N ARG A 75 22.69 26.19 1.72
CA ARG A 75 22.26 26.95 2.90
C ARG A 75 20.81 27.36 2.69
N THR A 76 19.92 26.88 3.54
CA THR A 76 18.52 27.32 3.54
C THR A 76 18.44 28.81 3.85
N LEU A 77 17.79 29.58 2.98
CA LEU A 77 17.68 31.03 3.14
C LEU A 77 16.33 31.40 3.68
N TYR A 78 15.29 30.91 3.03
CA TYR A 78 13.94 31.21 3.41
C TYR A 78 12.95 30.11 3.05
N ILE A 79 11.85 30.14 3.76
CA ILE A 79 10.77 29.18 3.63
C ILE A 79 9.46 29.94 3.50
N GLN A 80 8.62 29.50 2.58
CA GLN A 80 7.24 29.95 2.42
C GLN A 80 6.33 28.75 2.65
N CYS A 81 5.41 28.88 3.60
CA CYS A 81 4.43 27.83 3.90
C CYS A 81 3.02 28.30 3.50
N CYS A 82 2.28 27.40 2.87
CA CYS A 82 0.88 27.55 2.53
C CYS A 82 0.07 26.59 3.40
N SER A 83 -0.94 27.13 4.06
CA SER A 83 -1.97 26.34 4.72
C SER A 83 -3.37 26.78 4.23
N SER A 84 -4.27 25.83 3.98
CA SER A 84 -5.72 26.07 3.82
C SER A 84 -6.33 26.42 5.20
N PRO A 85 -7.50 27.10 5.30
CA PRO A 85 -7.79 27.83 6.52
C PRO A 85 -8.02 26.86 7.67
N ILE A 86 -7.09 26.91 8.61
CA ILE A 86 -7.22 26.28 9.91
C ILE A 86 -8.31 27.07 10.67
N SER A 87 -9.43 26.44 11.01
CA SER A 87 -10.61 27.13 11.55
C SER A 87 -10.35 27.85 12.89
N SER A 88 -9.42 27.34 13.70
CA SER A 88 -9.13 27.85 15.05
C SER A 88 -7.90 28.74 15.09
N ARG A 89 -8.04 29.96 15.66
CA ARG A 89 -6.94 30.89 15.92
C ARG A 89 -5.79 30.25 16.71
N ARG A 90 -6.10 29.35 17.63
CA ARG A 90 -5.10 28.65 18.46
C ARG A 90 -4.32 27.61 17.66
N SER A 91 -4.98 26.88 16.78
CA SER A 91 -4.33 25.91 15.88
C SER A 91 -3.46 26.62 14.85
N ILE A 92 -3.89 27.78 14.34
CA ILE A 92 -3.07 28.67 13.51
C ILE A 92 -1.79 29.05 14.27
N GLN A 93 -1.92 29.55 15.50
CA GLN A 93 -0.76 29.95 16.31
C GLN A 93 0.22 28.79 16.53
N ARG A 94 -0.28 27.59 16.85
CA ARG A 94 0.55 26.39 17.04
C ARG A 94 1.28 25.98 15.77
N PHE A 95 0.60 26.01 14.62
CA PHE A 95 1.22 25.74 13.33
C PHE A 95 2.38 26.70 13.04
N TYR A 96 2.18 28.01 13.26
CA TYR A 96 3.24 29.00 13.11
C TYR A 96 4.38 28.83 14.12
N GLN A 97 4.08 28.49 15.38
CA GLN A 97 5.12 28.18 16.37
C GLN A 97 6.02 27.02 15.92
N GLY A 98 5.45 25.99 15.30
CA GLY A 98 6.21 24.89 14.71
C GLY A 98 7.14 25.34 13.57
N ILE A 99 6.63 26.20 12.68
CA ILE A 99 7.43 26.77 11.58
C ILE A 99 8.55 27.65 12.13
N GLU A 100 8.26 28.54 13.09
CA GLU A 100 9.24 29.42 13.72
C GLU A 100 10.34 28.62 14.42
N GLN A 101 9.98 27.56 15.16
CA GLN A 101 10.94 26.67 15.78
C GLN A 101 11.88 26.03 14.75
N ALA A 102 11.33 25.50 13.66
CA ALA A 102 12.14 24.89 12.60
C ALA A 102 13.02 25.92 11.88
N CYS A 103 12.51 27.12 11.59
CA CYS A 103 13.28 28.21 11.00
C CYS A 103 14.45 28.65 11.88
N GLN A 104 14.26 28.68 13.21
CA GLN A 104 15.34 28.97 14.16
C GLN A 104 16.42 27.89 14.14
N GLN A 105 16.04 26.61 14.09
CA GLN A 105 16.99 25.50 14.00
C GLN A 105 17.78 25.48 12.68
N LEU A 106 17.15 25.96 11.60
CA LEU A 106 17.74 26.06 10.26
C LEU A 106 18.53 27.36 10.03
N ASP A 107 18.46 28.34 10.94
CA ASP A 107 18.96 29.70 10.72
C ASP A 107 18.42 30.33 9.41
N CYS A 108 17.11 30.20 9.17
CA CYS A 108 16.47 30.70 7.96
C CYS A 108 15.31 31.66 8.24
N THR A 109 14.90 32.42 7.22
CA THR A 109 13.80 33.40 7.35
C THR A 109 12.47 32.83 6.88
N LEU A 110 11.42 32.96 7.68
CA LEU A 110 10.06 32.71 7.24
C LEU A 110 9.58 33.89 6.37
N LEU A 111 9.26 33.65 5.09
CA LEU A 111 8.55 34.62 4.26
C LEU A 111 7.05 34.56 4.53
N LYS A 112 6.35 35.65 4.22
CA LYS A 112 4.90 35.80 4.44
C LYS A 112 4.16 34.57 3.92
N THR A 113 3.48 33.90 4.82
CA THR A 113 2.68 32.71 4.53
C THR A 113 1.36 33.12 3.93
N THR A 114 0.92 32.39 2.90
CA THR A 114 -0.35 32.63 2.23
C THR A 114 -1.39 31.66 2.77
N SER A 115 -2.37 32.19 3.51
CA SER A 115 -3.60 31.46 3.82
C SER A 115 -4.52 31.56 2.62
N SER A 116 -4.74 30.47 1.90
CA SER A 116 -5.66 30.45 0.76
C SER A 116 -7.04 29.96 1.19
N ALA A 117 -8.11 30.67 0.82
CA ALA A 117 -9.50 30.35 1.18
C ALA A 117 -10.08 29.16 0.37
N ILE A 118 -9.26 28.19 0.00
CA ILE A 118 -9.67 27.01 -0.78
C ILE A 118 -10.22 25.95 0.19
N SER A 119 -11.33 25.32 -0.19
CA SER A 119 -12.15 24.39 0.60
C SER A 119 -11.51 23.05 1.00
N SER A 120 -10.26 22.78 0.60
CA SER A 120 -9.55 21.54 0.96
C SER A 120 -8.27 21.85 1.73
N SER A 121 -8.09 21.19 2.88
CA SER A 121 -6.90 21.33 3.73
C SER A 121 -5.64 21.02 2.91
N SER A 122 -4.78 22.01 2.72
CA SER A 122 -3.52 21.90 2.00
C SER A 122 -2.39 22.39 2.89
N PHE A 123 -1.37 21.56 3.09
CA PHE A 123 -0.13 21.83 3.81
C PHE A 123 1.02 21.67 2.81
N SER A 124 1.52 22.79 2.31
CA SER A 124 2.65 22.78 1.38
C SER A 124 3.67 23.84 1.75
N SER A 125 4.94 23.56 1.48
CA SER A 125 6.01 24.55 1.63
C SER A 125 6.88 24.61 0.39
N LEU A 126 7.46 25.79 0.20
CA LEU A 126 8.56 26.06 -0.70
C LEU A 126 9.75 26.50 0.15
N CYS A 127 10.85 25.76 0.06
CA CYS A 127 12.12 26.12 0.65
C CYS A 127 13.06 26.58 -0.47
N THR A 128 13.77 27.69 -0.25
CA THR A 128 14.82 28.18 -1.16
C THR A 128 16.14 28.26 -0.42
N GLY A 129 17.17 27.67 -1.01
CA GLY A 129 18.54 27.68 -0.53
C GLY A 129 19.52 28.24 -1.55
N LEU A 130 20.75 28.47 -1.09
CA LEU A 130 21.87 28.96 -1.89
C LEU A 130 23.04 27.98 -1.79
N CYS A 131 23.62 27.62 -2.93
CA CYS A 131 24.80 26.77 -3.01
C CYS A 131 25.68 27.19 -4.20
N ASP A 132 26.92 26.70 -4.25
CA ASP A 132 27.71 26.77 -5.47
C ASP A 132 27.15 25.85 -6.56
N ARG A 133 27.26 26.28 -7.82
CA ARG A 133 26.80 25.52 -9.00
C ARG A 133 27.29 24.07 -9.02
N GLU A 134 28.50 23.80 -8.52
CA GLU A 134 29.06 22.45 -8.47
C GLU A 134 28.13 21.46 -7.74
N PHE A 135 27.48 21.87 -6.64
CA PHE A 135 26.55 21.04 -5.88
C PHE A 135 25.27 20.70 -6.66
N THR A 136 24.84 21.60 -7.57
CA THR A 136 23.65 21.37 -8.41
C THR A 136 23.94 20.39 -9.54
N THR A 137 25.17 20.39 -10.07
CA THR A 137 25.54 19.52 -11.20
C THR A 137 25.53 18.04 -10.82
N LEU A 138 26.00 17.66 -9.62
CA LEU A 138 25.92 16.25 -9.18
C LEU A 138 24.46 15.76 -9.02
N ASN A 139 23.51 16.66 -8.81
CA ASN A 139 22.10 16.30 -8.60
C ASN A 139 21.23 16.39 -9.87
N ASN A 140 21.56 17.28 -10.81
CA ASN A 140 20.74 17.54 -12.01
C ASN A 140 21.35 17.08 -13.35
N THR A 141 22.65 16.80 -13.45
CA THR A 141 23.21 16.28 -14.71
C THR A 141 23.10 14.76 -14.73
N ASN A 142 22.30 14.23 -15.65
CA ASN A 142 22.22 12.84 -16.11
C ASN A 142 23.35 11.94 -15.59
N HIS A 143 23.07 11.32 -14.45
CA HIS A 143 23.73 10.15 -13.85
C HIS A 143 25.25 10.28 -13.60
N PRO A 144 25.69 10.21 -12.33
CA PRO A 144 27.12 10.16 -12.03
C PRO A 144 27.77 8.97 -12.74
N THR A 145 29.04 9.10 -13.12
CA THR A 145 29.82 7.97 -13.63
C THR A 145 30.05 6.96 -12.52
N ILE A 146 29.32 5.85 -12.60
CA ILE A 146 29.41 4.73 -11.66
C ILE A 146 30.49 3.78 -12.18
N ASN A 147 31.50 3.54 -11.34
CA ASN A 147 32.56 2.59 -11.61
C ASN A 147 32.33 1.32 -10.80
N GLU A 148 32.86 0.20 -11.30
CA GLU A 148 32.98 -1.01 -10.49
C GLU A 148 33.76 -0.72 -9.21
N GLY A 149 33.28 -1.23 -8.07
CA GLY A 149 33.86 -1.00 -6.75
C GLY A 149 33.26 0.19 -6.00
N ASP A 150 32.62 1.17 -6.69
CA ASP A 150 31.87 2.23 -6.01
C ASP A 150 30.85 1.63 -5.03
N PHE A 151 30.44 2.42 -4.05
CA PHE A 151 29.54 1.90 -3.01
C PHE A 151 28.48 2.90 -2.55
N LEU A 152 27.44 2.34 -1.94
CA LEU A 152 26.31 3.07 -1.39
C LEU A 152 26.36 3.07 0.14
N VAL A 153 26.15 4.26 0.71
CA VAL A 153 25.96 4.48 2.15
C VAL A 153 24.59 5.11 2.38
N ALA A 154 23.85 4.61 3.36
CA ALA A 154 22.59 5.19 3.83
C ALA A 154 22.80 6.00 5.11
N ILE A 155 22.05 7.09 5.24
CA ILE A 155 21.84 7.76 6.54
C ILE A 155 20.50 7.28 7.09
N ARG A 156 20.54 6.78 8.33
CA ARG A 156 19.37 6.24 9.03
C ARG A 156 18.35 7.34 9.28
N SER A 157 17.08 6.98 9.17
CA SER A 157 15.98 7.87 9.52
C SER A 157 16.00 8.22 11.01
N SER A 158 15.93 9.51 11.31
CA SER A 158 16.01 10.02 12.68
C SER A 158 14.73 9.80 13.48
N SER A 159 13.56 9.84 12.81
CA SER A 159 12.27 9.60 13.46
C SER A 159 11.97 8.10 13.56
N GLY A 160 12.67 7.25 12.79
CA GLY A 160 12.33 5.83 12.69
C GLY A 160 10.92 5.57 12.12
N THR A 161 10.25 6.61 11.61
CA THR A 161 8.90 6.55 11.06
C THR A 161 8.90 6.79 9.56
N VAL A 162 7.71 6.71 8.99
CA VAL A 162 7.45 7.09 7.59
C VAL A 162 7.92 8.54 7.39
N ASN A 163 8.78 8.76 6.40
CA ASN A 163 9.21 10.10 5.99
C ASN A 163 8.06 10.77 5.21
N THR A 164 8.29 11.34 4.03
CA THR A 164 7.27 12.11 3.29
C THR A 164 6.28 11.28 2.47
N GLN A 165 6.55 9.99 2.27
CA GLN A 165 5.73 9.08 1.49
C GLN A 165 5.43 7.80 2.26
N GLY A 166 4.23 7.23 2.05
CA GLY A 166 3.77 5.98 2.65
C GLY A 166 2.57 6.17 3.58
N TYR A 167 2.16 7.42 3.84
CA TYR A 167 1.03 7.71 4.73
C TYR A 167 -0.33 7.29 4.19
N VAL A 168 -0.51 7.23 2.86
CA VAL A 168 -1.74 6.68 2.26
C VAL A 168 -1.83 5.19 2.59
N GLN A 169 -0.76 4.43 2.34
CA GLN A 169 -0.66 3.01 2.65
C GLN A 169 -0.77 2.75 4.15
N LEU A 170 -0.17 3.60 4.99
CA LEU A 170 -0.28 3.50 6.44
C LEU A 170 -1.72 3.78 6.92
N LYS A 171 -2.41 4.76 6.32
CA LYS A 171 -3.81 5.07 6.62
C LYS A 171 -4.71 3.92 6.23
N GLU A 172 -4.53 3.36 5.03
CA GLU A 172 -5.23 2.17 4.56
C GLU A 172 -4.97 0.98 5.48
N LEU A 173 -3.73 0.81 5.96
CA LEU A 173 -3.39 -0.24 6.93
C LEU A 173 -4.10 -0.04 8.28
N PHE A 174 -4.08 1.17 8.83
CA PHE A 174 -4.76 1.49 10.09
C PHE A 174 -6.26 1.27 9.96
N GLN A 175 -6.87 1.69 8.84
CA GLN A 175 -8.28 1.44 8.55
C GLN A 175 -8.58 -0.05 8.40
N LYS A 176 -7.77 -0.80 7.63
CA LYS A 176 -7.91 -2.25 7.42
C LYS A 176 -7.83 -3.05 8.70
N LYS A 177 -6.96 -2.63 9.63
CA LYS A 177 -6.72 -3.31 10.91
C LYS A 177 -7.51 -2.73 12.07
N ASN A 178 -8.35 -1.72 11.82
CA ASN A 178 -9.09 -0.98 12.83
C ASN A 178 -8.20 -0.48 13.99
N ILE A 179 -7.07 0.11 13.62
CA ILE A 179 -6.11 0.68 14.56
C ILE A 179 -6.38 2.18 14.66
N HIS A 180 -6.59 2.63 15.88
CA HIS A 180 -6.67 4.04 16.21
C HIS A 180 -5.28 4.59 16.54
N LEU A 181 -5.08 5.87 16.27
CA LEU A 181 -3.82 6.54 16.62
C LEU A 181 -3.51 6.46 18.12
N ASN A 182 -4.53 6.42 18.97
CA ASN A 182 -4.35 6.30 20.41
C ASN A 182 -4.05 4.87 20.89
N ASP A 183 -4.09 3.86 20.01
CA ASP A 183 -3.75 2.49 20.38
C ASP A 183 -2.25 2.38 20.66
N THR A 184 -1.90 1.56 21.65
CA THR A 184 -0.51 1.27 22.01
C THR A 184 0.20 0.52 20.90
N VAL A 185 1.45 0.89 20.61
CA VAL A 185 2.26 0.19 19.60
C VAL A 185 2.60 -1.22 20.09
N PRO A 186 2.48 -2.25 19.24
CA PRO A 186 2.67 -3.64 19.66
C PRO A 186 4.15 -4.07 19.70
N PHE A 187 5.09 -3.13 19.78
CA PHE A 187 6.53 -3.36 19.75
C PHE A 187 7.27 -2.36 20.66
N ARG A 188 8.42 -2.73 21.22
CA ARG A 188 9.21 -1.80 22.04
C ARG A 188 9.78 -0.67 21.18
N THR A 189 9.55 0.56 21.61
CA THR A 189 10.33 1.71 21.13
C THR A 189 11.66 1.79 21.90
N ALA A 190 12.59 2.64 21.46
CA ALA A 190 13.97 2.67 21.98
C ALA A 190 14.03 2.89 23.51
N ASP A 191 13.01 3.56 24.06
CA ASP A 191 12.93 3.97 25.46
C ASP A 191 12.16 2.98 26.35
N GLY A 192 11.50 1.97 25.77
CA GLY A 192 10.86 0.89 26.51
C GLY A 192 9.50 1.21 27.18
N GLU A 193 8.98 2.41 26.98
CA GLU A 193 7.68 2.88 27.49
C GLU A 193 6.49 2.41 26.63
N GLU A 194 5.29 2.40 27.22
CA GLU A 194 4.05 2.21 26.45
C GLU A 194 3.77 3.47 25.62
N GLU A 195 4.05 3.40 24.32
CA GLU A 195 3.85 4.49 23.36
C GLU A 195 2.63 4.21 22.47
N SER A 196 1.86 5.23 22.09
CA SER A 196 0.77 5.09 21.11
C SER A 196 1.26 5.32 19.68
N PHE A 197 0.51 4.87 18.68
CA PHE A 197 0.80 5.20 17.28
C PHE A 197 0.83 6.71 17.03
N PHE A 198 0.02 7.48 17.77
CA PHE A 198 0.01 8.94 17.76
C PHE A 198 1.37 9.49 18.17
N SER A 199 1.84 9.15 19.38
CA SER A 199 3.12 9.62 19.90
C SER A 199 4.29 9.21 18.99
N LEU A 200 4.28 7.96 18.51
CA LEU A 200 5.29 7.46 17.58
C LEU A 200 5.33 8.28 16.28
N LEU A 201 4.16 8.57 15.69
CA LEU A 201 4.08 9.34 14.44
C LEU A 201 4.35 10.83 14.62
N LEU A 202 4.31 11.36 15.85
CA LEU A 202 4.67 12.73 16.19
C LEU A 202 6.18 12.91 16.47
N GLN A 203 7.00 11.86 16.33
CA GLN A 203 8.45 11.98 16.43
C GLN A 203 9.01 12.90 15.33
N LYS A 204 9.63 14.00 15.75
CA LYS A 204 10.17 15.05 14.86
C LYS A 204 11.39 14.55 14.10
N SER A 205 11.49 14.94 12.83
CA SER A 205 12.67 14.68 12.02
C SER A 205 13.85 15.55 12.48
N SER A 206 15.07 15.01 12.43
CA SER A 206 16.27 15.80 12.67
C SER A 206 16.50 16.80 11.54
N VAL A 207 17.09 17.94 11.90
CA VAL A 207 17.45 19.01 10.96
C VAL A 207 18.77 18.66 10.27
N LEU A 208 18.71 17.63 9.44
CA LEU A 208 19.87 17.04 8.77
C LEU A 208 20.54 18.05 7.83
N ALA A 209 19.78 18.94 7.18
CA ALA A 209 20.32 20.05 6.40
C ALA A 209 21.37 20.85 7.19
N SER A 210 21.05 21.30 8.41
CA SER A 210 21.99 22.11 9.20
C SER A 210 23.24 21.32 9.60
N SER A 211 23.07 20.07 10.06
CA SER A 211 24.18 19.24 10.54
C SER A 211 25.10 18.68 9.44
N LEU A 212 24.57 18.35 8.27
CA LEU A 212 25.29 17.64 7.22
C LEU A 212 25.81 18.54 6.10
N THR A 213 25.26 19.75 5.92
CA THR A 213 25.61 20.63 4.78
C THR A 213 27.11 20.81 4.63
N LYS A 214 27.81 21.08 5.73
CA LYS A 214 29.26 21.31 5.70
C LYS A 214 30.02 20.03 5.30
N THR A 215 29.77 18.93 5.99
CA THR A 215 30.45 17.64 5.78
C THR A 215 30.19 17.10 4.37
N ILE A 216 28.94 17.03 3.95
CA ILE A 216 28.58 16.61 2.59
C ILE A 216 29.16 17.57 1.56
N GLY A 217 29.12 18.88 1.82
CA GLY A 217 29.72 19.88 0.94
C GLY A 217 31.23 19.73 0.77
N GLU A 218 31.97 19.35 1.81
CA GLU A 218 33.40 19.04 1.75
C GLU A 218 33.68 17.76 0.94
N LEU A 219 32.92 16.69 1.21
CA LEU A 219 33.06 15.41 0.51
C LEU A 219 32.72 15.52 -0.99
N ILE A 220 31.74 16.35 -1.36
CA ILE A 220 31.42 16.64 -2.76
C ILE A 220 32.55 17.45 -3.42
N ARG A 221 33.07 18.49 -2.76
CA ARG A 221 34.19 19.30 -3.30
C ARG A 221 35.45 18.46 -3.54
N ASN A 222 35.71 17.49 -2.66
CA ASN A 222 36.82 16.55 -2.80
C ASN A 222 36.54 15.41 -3.79
N ARG A 223 35.35 15.37 -4.40
CA ARG A 223 34.86 14.32 -5.32
C ARG A 223 34.81 12.93 -4.68
N THR A 224 34.67 12.87 -3.36
CA THR A 224 34.47 11.62 -2.62
C THR A 224 33.04 11.13 -2.79
N ILE A 225 32.06 12.05 -2.71
CA ILE A 225 30.65 11.75 -2.98
C ILE A 225 30.32 12.13 -4.42
N LYS A 226 29.75 11.16 -5.15
CA LYS A 226 29.29 11.31 -6.54
C LYS A 226 27.81 11.67 -6.66
N ALA A 227 27.00 11.36 -5.64
CA ALA A 227 25.61 11.80 -5.56
C ALA A 227 25.09 11.71 -4.13
N VAL A 228 24.16 12.60 -3.78
CA VAL A 228 23.37 12.57 -2.55
C VAL A 228 21.90 12.71 -2.89
N ARG A 229 21.05 11.88 -2.30
CA ARG A 229 19.59 11.99 -2.47
C ARG A 229 18.90 11.88 -1.12
N TYR A 230 17.98 12.81 -0.87
CA TYR A 230 17.03 12.73 0.23
C TYR A 230 15.79 11.95 -0.21
N LEU A 231 15.24 11.11 0.67
CA LEU A 231 14.12 10.24 0.35
C LEU A 231 12.80 10.95 0.60
N LYS A 232 12.32 11.58 -0.47
CA LYS A 232 11.18 12.50 -0.43
C LYS A 232 9.91 11.88 -1.03
N ASP A 233 9.82 11.80 -2.35
CA ASP A 233 8.57 11.46 -3.04
C ASP A 233 8.55 10.05 -3.66
N ILE A 234 9.61 9.27 -3.44
CA ILE A 234 9.79 7.93 -3.98
C ILE A 234 10.29 6.98 -2.90
N GLY A 235 9.86 5.71 -2.96
CA GLY A 235 10.40 4.67 -2.10
C GLY A 235 11.86 4.35 -2.39
N LEU A 236 12.47 3.59 -1.48
CA LEU A 236 13.87 3.18 -1.53
C LEU A 236 14.27 2.52 -2.88
N ALA A 237 13.42 1.68 -3.45
CA ALA A 237 13.69 0.99 -4.71
C ALA A 237 13.88 1.99 -5.86
N ARG A 238 12.92 2.90 -6.04
CA ARG A 238 12.96 3.93 -7.09
C ARG A 238 14.05 4.97 -6.87
N MET A 239 14.44 5.23 -5.63
CA MET A 239 15.61 6.07 -5.35
C MET A 239 16.89 5.45 -5.90
N ILE A 240 17.11 4.15 -5.64
CA ILE A 240 18.27 3.42 -6.16
C ILE A 240 18.25 3.42 -7.69
N GLU A 241 17.09 3.18 -8.30
CA GLU A 241 16.93 3.26 -9.76
C GLU A 241 17.22 4.66 -10.32
N SER A 242 16.75 5.71 -9.63
CA SER A 242 17.01 7.10 -10.01
C SER A 242 18.51 7.46 -9.95
N LEU A 243 19.23 6.95 -8.94
CA LEU A 243 20.67 7.10 -8.84
C LEU A 243 21.41 6.38 -9.97
N LEU A 244 20.96 5.18 -10.33
CA LEU A 244 21.54 4.34 -11.37
C LEU A 244 21.32 4.83 -12.81
N GLY A 245 20.11 5.30 -13.12
CA GLY A 245 19.79 5.79 -14.46
C GLY A 245 19.95 4.78 -15.61
N PRO A 246 20.52 5.19 -16.77
CA PRO A 246 20.69 4.33 -17.94
C PRO A 246 21.68 3.17 -17.71
N PHE A 247 22.48 3.24 -16.64
CA PHE A 247 23.44 2.19 -16.26
C PHE A 247 22.78 0.96 -15.62
N ILE A 248 21.45 0.96 -15.40
CA ILE A 248 20.65 -0.21 -14.98
C ILE A 248 20.92 -1.44 -15.88
N SER A 249 21.31 -1.23 -17.14
CA SER A 249 21.56 -2.32 -18.08
C SER A 249 22.96 -2.96 -18.00
N THR A 250 23.94 -2.30 -17.36
CA THR A 250 25.36 -2.69 -17.39
C THR A 250 25.97 -3.02 -16.03
N LEU A 251 25.32 -2.63 -14.93
CA LEU A 251 25.83 -2.80 -13.58
C LEU A 251 24.79 -3.53 -12.71
N ASN A 252 25.28 -4.45 -11.88
CA ASN A 252 24.50 -5.00 -10.77
C ASN A 252 24.95 -4.31 -9.48
N ILE A 253 24.02 -4.08 -8.57
CA ILE A 253 24.35 -3.72 -7.19
C ILE A 253 24.25 -5.00 -6.36
N ASP A 254 25.32 -5.37 -5.66
CA ASP A 254 25.22 -6.35 -4.58
C ASP A 254 24.82 -5.63 -3.30
N LEU A 255 23.56 -5.80 -2.89
CA LEU A 255 23.08 -5.28 -1.63
C LEU A 255 23.34 -6.31 -0.54
N ASN A 256 24.23 -5.98 0.38
CA ASN A 256 24.55 -6.86 1.50
C ASN A 256 23.58 -6.60 2.65
N GLY A 257 22.42 -7.26 2.61
CA GLY A 257 21.39 -7.17 3.65
C GLY A 257 21.84 -7.63 5.05
N GLN A 258 23.01 -8.28 5.21
CA GLN A 258 23.53 -8.62 6.54
C GLN A 258 24.12 -7.43 7.29
N GLN A 259 24.56 -6.40 6.55
CA GLN A 259 25.15 -5.18 7.13
C GLN A 259 24.10 -4.08 7.34
N TRP A 260 22.87 -4.30 6.87
CA TRP A 260 21.77 -3.41 7.13
C TRP A 260 21.41 -3.50 8.62
N PRO A 261 21.29 -2.36 9.31
CA PRO A 261 20.87 -2.37 10.70
C PRO A 261 19.42 -2.85 10.78
N VAL A 262 19.03 -3.32 11.97
CA VAL A 262 17.63 -3.68 12.23
C VAL A 262 16.74 -2.48 11.89
N MET A 263 15.79 -2.72 10.98
CA MET A 263 14.84 -1.71 10.54
C MET A 263 14.07 -1.15 11.74
N PRO A 264 13.64 0.12 11.69
CA PRO A 264 12.76 0.65 12.72
C PRO A 264 11.54 -0.27 12.91
N PRO A 265 11.10 -0.51 14.16
CA PRO A 265 10.02 -1.45 14.47
C PRO A 265 8.73 -1.20 13.69
N LEU A 266 8.41 0.07 13.41
CA LEU A 266 7.25 0.45 12.61
C LEU A 266 7.23 -0.24 11.24
N PHE A 267 8.35 -0.26 10.50
CA PHE A 267 8.39 -0.88 9.16
C PHE A 267 8.29 -2.40 9.22
N THR A 268 8.88 -3.01 10.25
CA THR A 268 8.73 -4.45 10.50
C THR A 268 7.26 -4.79 10.77
N TRP A 269 6.60 -3.97 11.58
CA TRP A 269 5.20 -4.13 11.89
C TRP A 269 4.31 -3.89 10.66
N ILE A 270 4.56 -2.83 9.88
CA ILE A 270 3.86 -2.55 8.62
C ILE A 270 3.98 -3.76 7.70
N TYR A 271 5.19 -4.29 7.48
CA TYR A 271 5.43 -5.45 6.63
C TYR A 271 4.59 -6.67 7.05
N GLN A 272 4.57 -6.98 8.35
CA GLN A 272 3.82 -8.12 8.90
C GLN A 272 2.30 -7.98 8.77
N HIS A 273 1.78 -6.77 8.84
CA HIS A 273 0.33 -6.53 8.96
C HIS A 273 -0.32 -6.04 7.66
N SER A 274 0.46 -5.48 6.75
CA SER A 274 0.00 -5.00 5.43
C SER A 274 -0.25 -6.13 4.45
N GLY A 275 0.59 -7.17 4.48
CA GLY A 275 0.69 -8.17 3.41
C GLY A 275 1.48 -7.68 2.20
N PHE A 276 2.21 -6.56 2.33
CA PHE A 276 3.11 -6.08 1.29
C PHE A 276 4.24 -7.10 1.06
N SER A 277 4.56 -7.32 -0.22
CA SER A 277 5.83 -7.93 -0.58
C SER A 277 7.00 -7.04 -0.17
N GLN A 278 8.20 -7.61 -0.13
CA GLN A 278 9.41 -6.86 0.15
C GLN A 278 9.63 -5.74 -0.87
N ASP A 279 9.32 -5.99 -2.14
CA ASP A 279 9.42 -4.99 -3.20
C ASP A 279 8.42 -3.85 -2.98
N GLU A 280 7.17 -4.16 -2.58
CA GLU A 280 6.16 -3.15 -2.26
C GLU A 280 6.55 -2.32 -1.01
N MET A 281 7.22 -2.91 -0.01
CA MET A 281 7.77 -2.14 1.12
C MET A 281 8.78 -1.10 0.64
N PHE A 282 9.70 -1.48 -0.26
CA PHE A 282 10.71 -0.57 -0.79
C PHE A 282 10.18 0.39 -1.85
N GLU A 283 9.04 0.10 -2.46
CA GLU A 283 8.37 0.99 -3.39
C GLU A 283 7.64 2.13 -2.66
N TYR A 284 7.03 1.85 -1.50
CA TYR A 284 6.19 2.81 -0.80
C TYR A 284 6.86 3.50 0.38
N PHE A 285 7.86 2.88 1.00
CA PHE A 285 8.43 3.37 2.26
C PHE A 285 9.94 3.58 2.16
N ASN A 286 10.41 4.51 3.00
CA ASN A 286 11.82 4.80 3.21
C ASN A 286 12.54 3.70 4.00
N CYS A 287 11.79 2.82 4.69
CA CYS A 287 12.29 1.65 5.41
C CYS A 287 13.44 1.96 6.40
N GLY A 288 13.42 3.16 6.98
CA GLY A 288 14.43 3.63 7.93
C GLY A 288 15.66 4.29 7.31
N VAL A 289 15.61 4.69 6.03
CA VAL A 289 16.66 5.44 5.32
C VAL A 289 16.14 6.84 4.96
N ASP A 290 16.84 7.90 5.31
CA ASP A 290 16.49 9.27 4.90
C ASP A 290 17.38 9.79 3.78
N TYR A 291 18.67 9.44 3.76
CA TYR A 291 19.57 9.78 2.65
C TYR A 291 20.27 8.56 2.08
N MET A 292 20.61 8.67 0.80
CA MET A 292 21.52 7.76 0.12
C MET A 292 22.68 8.54 -0.50
N LEU A 293 23.90 8.05 -0.25
CA LEU A 293 25.17 8.59 -0.73
C LEU A 293 25.81 7.59 -1.69
N LEU A 294 26.15 8.05 -2.89
CA LEU A 294 27.01 7.31 -3.82
C LEU A 294 28.44 7.78 -3.65
N VAL A 295 29.35 6.84 -3.39
CA VAL A 295 30.72 7.13 -2.97
C VAL A 295 31.72 6.53 -3.95
N ASP A 296 32.75 7.32 -4.26
CA ASP A 296 33.90 6.87 -5.03
C ASP A 296 34.81 6.00 -4.16
N HIS A 297 34.93 4.73 -4.52
CA HIS A 297 35.72 3.75 -3.77
C HIS A 297 37.21 4.03 -3.75
N THR A 298 37.73 4.83 -4.69
CA THR A 298 39.15 5.19 -4.76
C THR A 298 39.52 6.31 -3.79
N LYS A 299 38.53 7.01 -3.24
CA LYS A 299 38.73 8.23 -2.44
C LYS A 299 38.68 7.99 -0.94
N ILE A 300 37.85 7.05 -0.50
CA ILE A 300 37.66 6.78 0.92
C ILE A 300 37.19 5.34 1.12
N THR A 301 37.61 4.74 2.22
CA THR A 301 37.08 3.44 2.66
C THR A 301 35.68 3.62 3.25
N THR A 302 34.92 2.54 3.33
CA THR A 302 33.61 2.56 4.00
C THR A 302 33.76 2.89 5.49
N GLU A 303 34.75 2.31 6.19
CA GLU A 303 34.93 2.56 7.62
C GLU A 303 35.27 4.02 7.93
N ASP A 304 36.14 4.64 7.12
CA ASP A 304 36.54 6.03 7.35
C ASP A 304 35.40 7.01 7.04
N LEU A 305 34.60 6.73 6.00
CA LEU A 305 33.42 7.54 5.71
C LEU A 305 32.38 7.44 6.83
N LEU A 306 32.08 6.23 7.31
CA LEU A 306 31.12 6.04 8.41
C LEU A 306 31.62 6.73 9.70
N ARG A 307 32.92 6.69 9.98
CA ARG A 307 33.52 7.42 11.11
C ARG A 307 33.30 8.93 10.96
N HIS A 308 33.59 9.49 9.78
CA HIS A 308 33.43 10.91 9.52
C HIS A 308 31.97 11.37 9.59
N LEU A 309 31.01 10.55 9.13
CA LEU A 309 29.59 10.84 9.28
C LEU A 309 29.14 10.74 10.75
N THR A 310 29.71 9.83 11.54
CA THR A 310 29.38 9.69 12.98
C THR A 310 29.74 10.95 13.78
N GLU A 311 30.78 11.69 13.38
CA GLU A 311 31.16 12.99 13.98
C GLU A 311 30.05 14.05 13.87
N THR A 312 29.14 13.89 12.90
CA THR A 312 27.96 14.78 12.74
C THR A 312 26.76 14.36 13.59
N HIS A 313 26.93 13.41 14.51
CA HIS A 313 25.86 12.77 15.29
C HIS A 313 24.78 12.07 14.44
N THR A 314 25.11 11.70 13.20
CA THR A 314 24.20 10.96 12.33
C THR A 314 24.56 9.48 12.30
N SER A 315 23.55 8.62 12.35
CA SER A 315 23.74 7.18 12.17
C SER A 315 23.73 6.85 10.68
N SER A 316 24.78 6.19 10.20
CA SER A 316 24.92 5.78 8.80
C SER A 316 25.39 4.33 8.69
N PHE A 317 25.10 3.70 7.56
CA PHE A 317 25.46 2.30 7.32
C PHE A 317 25.68 2.00 5.84
N TYR A 318 26.48 0.99 5.58
CA TYR A 318 26.77 0.52 4.23
C TYR A 318 25.61 -0.28 3.65
N LEU A 319 25.29 -0.05 2.37
CA LEU A 319 24.21 -0.75 1.67
C LEU A 319 24.71 -1.82 0.69
N GLY A 320 25.77 -1.52 -0.05
CA GLY A 320 26.24 -2.38 -1.13
C GLY A 320 27.28 -1.74 -2.05
N THR A 321 27.83 -2.53 -2.96
CA THR A 321 28.83 -2.10 -3.96
C THR A 321 28.37 -2.44 -5.38
N PHE A 322 28.86 -1.67 -6.35
CA PHE A 322 28.58 -1.87 -7.77
C PHE A 322 29.57 -2.85 -8.38
N MET A 323 29.05 -3.83 -9.13
CA MET A 323 29.82 -4.85 -9.84
C MET A 323 29.47 -4.86 -11.32
N SER A 324 30.48 -5.13 -12.15
CA SER A 324 30.28 -5.30 -13.60
C SER A 324 29.51 -6.58 -13.90
N ILE A 325 28.58 -6.54 -14.86
CA ILE A 325 27.86 -7.73 -15.32
C ILE A 325 28.82 -8.56 -16.19
N ASN A 326 29.41 -9.62 -15.64
CA ASN A 326 30.13 -10.61 -16.45
C ASN A 326 29.15 -11.27 -17.45
N PRO A 327 29.37 -11.20 -18.77
CA PRO A 327 28.58 -11.97 -19.71
C PRO A 327 28.80 -13.46 -19.43
N ALA A 328 27.72 -14.22 -19.24
CA ALA A 328 27.79 -15.66 -19.08
C ALA A 328 28.64 -16.28 -20.21
N PRO A 329 29.48 -17.29 -19.94
CA PRO A 329 30.33 -17.89 -20.97
C PRO A 329 29.45 -18.41 -22.11
N THR A 330 29.61 -17.82 -23.28
CA THR A 330 28.86 -18.17 -24.49
C THR A 330 29.18 -19.62 -24.86
N ARG A 331 28.27 -20.56 -24.57
CA ARG A 331 28.26 -21.85 -25.26
C ARG A 331 28.04 -21.57 -26.74
N LYS A 332 29.04 -21.91 -27.57
CA LYS A 332 29.00 -21.77 -29.03
C LYS A 332 27.67 -22.34 -29.58
N PRO A 333 26.87 -21.57 -30.34
CA PRO A 333 25.67 -22.10 -30.94
C PRO A 333 26.05 -22.98 -32.15
N ILE A 334 25.48 -24.18 -32.20
CA ILE A 334 25.41 -24.99 -33.42
C ILE A 334 24.51 -24.22 -34.40
N ARG A 335 25.02 -24.01 -35.62
CA ARG A 335 24.36 -23.25 -36.68
C ARG A 335 23.08 -23.95 -37.18
N THR A 336 21.96 -23.24 -37.13
CA THR A 336 20.88 -23.33 -38.12
C THR A 336 20.42 -21.91 -38.45
N PRO A 337 20.16 -21.58 -39.73
CA PRO A 337 19.82 -20.22 -40.12
C PRO A 337 18.33 -19.95 -39.90
N GLN A 338 17.99 -19.35 -38.76
CA GLN A 338 16.76 -18.58 -38.63
C GLN A 338 17.12 -17.21 -38.04
N GLN A 339 16.63 -16.16 -38.69
CA GLN A 339 16.90 -14.77 -38.35
C GLN A 339 16.51 -14.50 -36.88
N PRO A 340 17.37 -13.85 -36.07
CA PRO A 340 16.99 -13.49 -34.72
C PRO A 340 16.01 -12.32 -34.78
N ILE A 341 14.79 -12.56 -34.28
CA ILE A 341 13.89 -11.48 -33.87
C ILE A 341 14.59 -10.77 -32.71
N VAL A 342 15.10 -9.56 -32.97
CA VAL A 342 15.64 -8.68 -31.94
C VAL A 342 14.46 -8.17 -31.12
N THR A 343 14.07 -8.91 -30.08
CA THR A 343 13.24 -8.35 -29.01
C THR A 343 14.06 -7.28 -28.29
N PRO A 344 13.54 -6.07 -28.09
CA PRO A 344 14.24 -5.06 -27.30
C PRO A 344 14.51 -5.62 -25.90
N PRO A 345 15.68 -5.36 -25.30
CA PRO A 345 15.97 -5.82 -23.95
C PRO A 345 14.88 -5.27 -23.02
N GLN A 346 14.13 -6.16 -22.37
CA GLN A 346 13.21 -5.72 -21.32
C GLN A 346 14.02 -5.00 -20.24
N PRO A 347 13.57 -3.83 -19.74
CA PRO A 347 14.24 -3.15 -18.65
C PRO A 347 14.25 -4.10 -17.45
N ARG A 348 15.45 -4.58 -17.09
CA ARG A 348 15.62 -5.43 -15.90
C ARG A 348 15.53 -4.53 -14.69
N THR A 349 14.44 -4.68 -13.94
CA THR A 349 14.19 -4.03 -12.65
C THR A 349 15.31 -4.40 -11.67
N VAL A 350 15.75 -3.44 -10.85
CA VAL A 350 16.75 -3.69 -9.80
C VAL A 350 16.18 -4.75 -8.86
N GLN A 351 16.76 -5.96 -8.85
CA GLN A 351 16.32 -7.02 -7.95
C GLN A 351 17.04 -6.87 -6.60
N LEU A 352 16.34 -6.33 -5.60
CA LEU A 352 16.81 -6.25 -4.22
C LEU A 352 16.83 -7.65 -3.60
N LYS A 353 17.97 -8.36 -3.67
CA LYS A 353 18.12 -9.71 -3.12
C LYS A 353 18.67 -9.68 -1.69
N ASN A 354 18.32 -10.69 -0.89
CA ASN A 354 18.93 -11.00 0.42
C ASN A 354 18.78 -9.95 1.55
N ILE A 355 17.77 -9.06 1.53
CA ILE A 355 17.47 -8.19 2.67
C ILE A 355 16.57 -8.95 3.67
N SER A 356 17.00 -9.03 4.93
CA SER A 356 16.27 -9.75 5.98
C SER A 356 15.52 -8.79 6.90
N PHE A 357 14.19 -8.91 6.98
CA PHE A 357 13.40 -8.31 8.05
C PHE A 357 13.58 -9.13 9.35
N LYS A 358 14.72 -8.92 10.05
CA LYS A 358 14.98 -9.61 11.32
C LYS A 358 14.24 -8.94 12.47
N TYR A 359 13.57 -9.76 13.29
CA TYR A 359 12.87 -9.36 14.52
C TYR A 359 13.81 -8.79 15.60
N PRO A 360 13.42 -7.72 16.30
CA PRO A 360 13.78 -7.55 17.70
C PRO A 360 13.00 -8.57 18.56
N LYS A 361 13.65 -9.16 19.58
CA LYS A 361 13.07 -10.23 20.42
C LYS A 361 11.75 -9.77 21.09
N PRO A 362 10.69 -10.60 21.11
CA PRO A 362 9.41 -10.25 21.76
C PRO A 362 9.49 -10.20 23.29
N TYR A 363 8.58 -9.43 23.89
CA TYR A 363 8.36 -9.27 25.33
C TYR A 363 7.98 -10.61 25.99
N GLN A 364 8.63 -10.99 27.09
CA GLN A 364 8.12 -12.02 28.00
C GLN A 364 7.14 -11.34 28.96
N THR A 365 5.83 -11.52 28.76
CA THR A 365 4.83 -11.16 29.76
C THR A 365 4.83 -12.22 30.86
N ALA A 366 5.09 -11.78 32.09
CA ALA A 366 5.02 -12.62 33.28
C ALA A 366 3.55 -12.75 33.75
N GLY A 367 2.98 -13.96 33.58
CA GLY A 367 1.84 -14.54 34.33
C GLY A 367 0.45 -13.94 34.05
N ALA A 368 -0.64 -14.68 33.85
CA ALA A 368 -0.97 -16.11 33.76
C ALA A 368 -2.33 -16.14 32.99
N LEU A 369 -2.67 -17.11 32.15
CA LEU A 369 -2.94 -18.50 32.48
C LEU A 369 -2.81 -19.35 31.20
N THR A 370 -2.25 -20.53 31.42
CA THR A 370 -2.00 -21.61 30.49
C THR A 370 -3.24 -22.01 29.68
N ASN A 371 -3.11 -22.10 28.37
CA ASN A 371 -3.65 -23.22 27.60
C ASN A 371 -2.70 -23.54 26.45
N ASN A 372 -2.23 -24.79 26.44
CA ASN A 372 -1.34 -25.34 25.42
C ASN A 372 -2.01 -25.30 24.05
N SER A 373 -1.47 -24.49 23.13
CA SER A 373 -1.59 -24.73 21.70
C SER A 373 -0.30 -24.29 21.02
N ALA A 374 0.36 -25.25 20.38
CA ALA A 374 1.56 -25.05 19.58
C ALA A 374 1.37 -23.93 18.53
N PRO A 375 2.44 -23.26 18.08
CA PRO A 375 2.33 -22.23 17.06
C PRO A 375 1.64 -22.80 15.82
N VAL A 376 0.46 -22.27 15.51
CA VAL A 376 -0.25 -22.58 14.28
C VAL A 376 0.55 -21.96 13.14
N VAL A 377 1.41 -22.79 12.55
CA VAL A 377 1.93 -22.59 11.21
C VAL A 377 0.71 -22.45 10.29
N ILE A 378 0.50 -21.27 9.71
CA ILE A 378 -0.47 -21.07 8.63
C ILE A 378 0.06 -21.86 7.44
N LYS A 379 -0.33 -23.14 7.36
CA LYS A 379 -0.21 -23.94 6.15
C LYS A 379 -1.21 -23.37 5.14
N ASP A 380 -0.76 -23.17 3.91
CA ASP A 380 -1.62 -23.03 2.74
C ASP A 380 -2.75 -24.06 2.79
N ARG A 381 -3.97 -23.61 3.11
CA ARG A 381 -5.17 -24.44 3.17
C ARG A 381 -6.05 -24.16 1.94
N MET A 382 -5.53 -24.51 0.77
CA MET A 382 -6.35 -25.27 -0.16
C MET A 382 -5.73 -26.66 -0.19
N LYS A 383 -6.41 -27.64 0.42
CA LYS A 383 -6.08 -29.04 0.12
C LYS A 383 -6.35 -29.21 -1.38
N GLN A 384 -5.36 -29.70 -2.12
CA GLN A 384 -5.62 -30.29 -3.44
C GLN A 384 -6.77 -31.31 -3.25
N PRO A 385 -7.81 -31.30 -4.10
CA PRO A 385 -8.96 -32.17 -3.90
C PRO A 385 -8.49 -33.62 -3.90
N ILE A 386 -8.68 -34.28 -2.76
CA ILE A 386 -8.57 -35.73 -2.65
C ILE A 386 -9.85 -36.24 -3.32
N ALA A 387 -9.70 -37.07 -4.35
CA ALA A 387 -10.79 -37.57 -5.19
C ALA A 387 -11.81 -38.39 -4.36
N ASN A 388 -12.80 -37.72 -3.74
CA ASN A 388 -14.18 -38.20 -3.48
C ASN A 388 -15.04 -37.31 -2.57
N ASP A 389 -14.52 -36.25 -1.94
CA ASP A 389 -15.34 -35.38 -1.08
C ASP A 389 -15.82 -34.12 -1.81
N LYS A 390 -17.12 -33.81 -1.69
CA LYS A 390 -17.72 -32.57 -2.20
C LYS A 390 -17.22 -31.37 -1.39
N THR A 391 -16.93 -30.26 -2.06
CA THR A 391 -16.59 -28.99 -1.40
C THR A 391 -17.78 -28.49 -0.60
N ARG A 392 -17.58 -28.23 0.69
CA ARG A 392 -18.64 -27.73 1.59
C ARG A 392 -18.87 -26.23 1.37
N CYS A 393 -20.03 -25.87 0.85
CA CYS A 393 -20.38 -24.49 0.54
C CYS A 393 -21.35 -23.88 1.56
N ALA A 394 -21.16 -22.60 1.85
CA ALA A 394 -22.16 -21.77 2.50
C ALA A 394 -22.80 -20.80 1.49
N VAL A 395 -24.11 -20.58 1.59
CA VAL A 395 -24.83 -19.56 0.82
C VAL A 395 -25.27 -18.43 1.75
N LEU A 396 -24.83 -17.22 1.46
CA LEU A 396 -25.18 -15.99 2.18
C LEU A 396 -26.25 -15.24 1.39
N ILE A 397 -27.39 -14.93 2.02
CA ILE A 397 -28.53 -14.25 1.39
C ILE A 397 -29.00 -13.03 2.18
N SER A 398 -29.52 -12.02 1.49
CA SER A 398 -30.16 -10.84 2.11
C SER A 398 -31.60 -10.58 1.65
N ASN A 399 -32.06 -11.24 0.60
CA ASN A 399 -33.41 -11.08 0.03
C ASN A 399 -33.97 -12.45 -0.38
N ASN A 400 -35.29 -12.54 -0.58
CA ASN A 400 -35.89 -13.74 -1.16
C ASN A 400 -35.66 -13.79 -2.68
N ASP A 401 -35.29 -14.95 -3.20
CA ASP A 401 -35.29 -15.27 -4.63
C ASP A 401 -35.26 -16.79 -4.88
N THR A 402 -35.47 -17.13 -6.13
CA THR A 402 -35.40 -18.47 -6.72
C THR A 402 -33.98 -18.99 -6.95
N SER A 403 -32.94 -18.14 -6.89
CA SER A 403 -31.52 -18.51 -7.11
C SER A 403 -31.03 -19.57 -6.12
N LEU A 404 -31.29 -19.40 -4.81
CA LEU A 404 -30.96 -20.39 -3.78
C LEU A 404 -31.55 -21.78 -4.06
N LEU A 405 -32.81 -21.84 -4.50
CA LEU A 405 -33.46 -23.12 -4.82
C LEU A 405 -32.81 -23.79 -6.04
N SER A 406 -32.39 -23.03 -7.06
CA SER A 406 -31.62 -23.60 -8.18
C SER A 406 -30.26 -24.13 -7.76
N LEU A 407 -29.57 -23.48 -6.83
CA LEU A 407 -28.30 -23.97 -6.28
C LEU A 407 -28.49 -25.28 -5.51
N LEU A 408 -29.52 -25.37 -4.67
CA LEU A 408 -29.87 -26.57 -3.91
C LEU A 408 -30.27 -27.72 -4.83
N ALA A 409 -31.14 -27.46 -5.81
CA ALA A 409 -31.54 -28.44 -6.81
C ALA A 409 -30.32 -28.97 -7.59
N TYR A 410 -29.43 -28.09 -8.05
CA TYR A 410 -28.22 -28.49 -8.78
C TYR A 410 -27.28 -29.38 -7.96
N SER A 411 -27.06 -29.02 -6.69
CA SER A 411 -26.15 -29.74 -5.77
C SER A 411 -26.65 -31.16 -5.43
N THR A 412 -27.96 -31.38 -5.54
CA THR A 412 -28.63 -32.65 -5.21
C THR A 412 -28.97 -33.49 -6.44
N SER A 413 -29.23 -32.86 -7.60
CA SER A 413 -29.64 -33.56 -8.83
C SER A 413 -28.50 -34.16 -9.64
N THR A 414 -27.29 -33.64 -9.50
CA THR A 414 -26.16 -33.97 -10.37
C THR A 414 -25.19 -34.91 -9.65
N LEU A 415 -25.09 -36.17 -10.11
CA LEU A 415 -24.20 -37.17 -9.51
C LEU A 415 -22.72 -36.74 -9.48
N GLU A 416 -22.30 -35.91 -10.44
CA GLU A 416 -20.93 -35.40 -10.58
C GLU A 416 -20.72 -34.02 -9.94
N CYS A 417 -21.69 -33.48 -9.20
CA CYS A 417 -21.52 -32.16 -8.57
C CYS A 417 -20.38 -32.18 -7.55
N ALA A 418 -19.45 -31.24 -7.71
CA ALA A 418 -18.25 -31.13 -6.89
C ALA A 418 -18.46 -30.35 -5.59
N PHE A 419 -19.67 -29.85 -5.33
CA PHE A 419 -20.00 -29.13 -4.09
C PHE A 419 -21.30 -29.60 -3.45
N GLU A 420 -21.42 -29.35 -2.15
CA GLU A 420 -22.65 -29.50 -1.39
C GLU A 420 -22.92 -28.22 -0.59
N ILE A 421 -24.18 -27.86 -0.39
CA ILE A 421 -24.53 -26.72 0.47
C ILE A 421 -24.77 -27.24 1.88
N VAL A 422 -23.96 -26.79 2.84
CA VAL A 422 -24.05 -27.24 4.24
C VAL A 422 -24.66 -26.19 5.16
N LEU A 423 -24.60 -24.92 4.76
CA LEU A 423 -25.07 -23.77 5.53
C LEU A 423 -25.74 -22.74 4.61
N VAL A 424 -26.93 -22.29 5.01
CA VAL A 424 -27.57 -21.09 4.45
C VAL A 424 -27.70 -20.06 5.57
N LEU A 425 -27.09 -18.90 5.37
CA LEU A 425 -27.09 -17.83 6.36
C LEU A 425 -27.77 -16.59 5.78
N SER A 426 -28.83 -16.14 6.47
CA SER A 426 -29.57 -14.95 6.10
C SER A 426 -29.25 -13.76 7.01
N THR A 427 -29.17 -12.57 6.42
CA THR A 427 -29.11 -11.31 7.17
C THR A 427 -30.49 -10.75 7.53
N VAL A 428 -31.57 -11.38 7.06
CA VAL A 428 -32.95 -10.93 7.27
C VAL A 428 -33.75 -12.05 7.92
N ALA A 429 -34.45 -11.75 9.02
CA ALA A 429 -35.33 -12.73 9.64
C ALA A 429 -36.62 -12.90 8.84
N GLY A 430 -37.15 -14.12 8.80
CA GLY A 430 -38.45 -14.41 8.19
C GLY A 430 -38.44 -14.46 6.66
N LEU A 431 -37.27 -14.61 6.02
CA LEU A 431 -37.21 -14.92 4.58
C LEU A 431 -37.90 -16.26 4.30
N SER A 432 -38.80 -16.27 3.32
CA SER A 432 -39.55 -17.47 2.92
C SER A 432 -38.61 -18.56 2.41
N ASP A 433 -37.46 -18.18 1.85
CA ASP A 433 -36.51 -19.17 1.31
C ASP A 433 -35.82 -19.96 2.42
N ILE A 434 -35.60 -19.37 3.61
CA ILE A 434 -35.11 -20.11 4.78
C ILE A 434 -36.13 -21.18 5.22
N ALA A 435 -37.42 -20.84 5.22
CA ALA A 435 -38.48 -21.81 5.53
C ALA A 435 -38.51 -22.95 4.50
N ARG A 436 -38.39 -22.63 3.20
CA ARG A 436 -38.33 -23.62 2.12
C ARG A 436 -37.10 -24.52 2.20
N VAL A 437 -35.93 -23.98 2.56
CA VAL A 437 -34.70 -24.78 2.77
C VAL A 437 -34.92 -25.78 3.90
N ASN A 438 -35.48 -25.35 5.03
CA ASN A 438 -35.75 -26.23 6.17
C ASN A 438 -36.77 -27.33 5.83
N GLU A 439 -37.74 -27.05 4.96
CA GLU A 439 -38.75 -28.02 4.51
C GLU A 439 -38.19 -29.02 3.48
N LEU A 440 -37.50 -28.53 2.46
CA LEU A 440 -37.08 -29.34 1.30
C LEU A 440 -35.71 -30.00 1.48
N HIS A 441 -34.84 -29.43 2.33
CA HIS A 441 -33.45 -29.84 2.51
C HIS A 441 -33.06 -29.83 4.01
N PRO A 442 -33.65 -30.71 4.84
CA PRO A 442 -33.46 -30.71 6.30
C PRO A 442 -32.01 -30.98 6.75
N SER A 443 -31.14 -31.47 5.86
CA SER A 443 -29.71 -31.64 6.11
C SER A 443 -28.90 -30.34 6.04
N VAL A 444 -29.47 -29.28 5.48
CA VAL A 444 -28.81 -27.98 5.33
C VAL A 444 -29.11 -27.13 6.55
N VAL A 445 -28.07 -26.68 7.25
CA VAL A 445 -28.26 -25.82 8.43
C VAL A 445 -28.68 -24.43 7.96
N THR A 446 -29.72 -23.87 8.58
CA THR A 446 -30.12 -22.48 8.36
C THR A 446 -29.80 -21.60 9.58
N LYS A 447 -29.26 -20.41 9.33
CA LYS A 447 -28.94 -19.41 10.37
C LYS A 447 -29.43 -18.03 9.96
N VAL A 448 -29.80 -17.23 10.96
CA VAL A 448 -30.20 -15.83 10.76
C VAL A 448 -29.34 -14.93 11.64
N ILE A 449 -28.57 -14.03 11.01
CA ILE A 449 -27.72 -13.04 11.69
C ILE A 449 -28.13 -11.65 11.24
N GLN A 450 -28.93 -10.96 12.05
CA GLN A 450 -29.50 -9.66 11.67
C GLN A 450 -28.48 -8.51 11.85
N PRO A 451 -28.16 -7.72 10.81
CA PRO A 451 -27.20 -6.61 10.89
C PRO A 451 -27.59 -5.53 11.91
N LYS A 452 -28.89 -5.30 12.12
CA LYS A 452 -29.39 -4.30 13.08
C LYS A 452 -28.94 -4.56 14.52
N LYS A 453 -28.61 -5.81 14.87
CA LYS A 453 -28.06 -6.17 16.19
C LYS A 453 -26.57 -5.82 16.33
N TYR A 454 -25.93 -5.42 15.24
CA TYR A 454 -24.51 -5.07 15.12
C TYR A 454 -24.32 -3.67 14.51
N ALA A 455 -25.36 -2.82 14.55
CA ALA A 455 -25.47 -1.56 13.78
C ALA A 455 -24.40 -0.50 14.08
N ALA A 456 -23.60 -0.67 15.14
CA ALA A 456 -22.47 0.21 15.44
C ALA A 456 -21.13 -0.29 14.84
N ARG A 457 -21.02 -1.56 14.42
CA ARG A 457 -19.75 -2.21 14.04
C ARG A 457 -19.99 -3.30 12.99
N HIS A 458 -19.76 -3.00 11.72
CA HIS A 458 -19.83 -3.98 10.62
C HIS A 458 -18.87 -5.18 10.82
N TYR A 459 -17.79 -5.01 11.57
CA TYR A 459 -16.83 -6.07 11.90
C TYR A 459 -17.41 -7.18 12.78
N ASP A 460 -18.31 -6.85 13.72
CA ASP A 460 -18.92 -7.83 14.62
C ASP A 460 -19.86 -8.78 13.85
N LEU A 461 -20.50 -8.28 12.78
CA LEU A 461 -21.33 -9.08 11.89
C LEU A 461 -20.48 -10.10 11.11
N ASP A 462 -19.37 -9.64 10.52
CA ASP A 462 -18.47 -10.48 9.73
C ASP A 462 -17.78 -11.55 10.58
N GLN A 463 -17.35 -11.21 11.80
CA GLN A 463 -16.77 -12.19 12.71
C GLN A 463 -17.80 -13.26 13.08
N LYS A 464 -19.05 -12.87 13.33
CA LYS A 464 -20.10 -13.84 13.64
C LYS A 464 -20.46 -14.72 12.44
N VAL A 465 -20.42 -14.17 11.23
CA VAL A 465 -20.57 -14.94 9.99
C VAL A 465 -19.40 -15.92 9.85
N ASP A 466 -18.16 -15.46 10.02
CA ASP A 466 -16.96 -16.33 9.95
C ASP A 466 -17.03 -17.45 10.98
N ASP A 467 -17.40 -17.17 12.24
CA ASP A 467 -17.56 -18.19 13.28
C ASP A 467 -18.53 -19.31 12.85
N GLU A 468 -19.69 -18.95 12.27
CA GLU A 468 -20.66 -19.93 11.77
C GLU A 468 -20.12 -20.68 10.54
N LEU A 469 -19.40 -20.01 9.64
CA LEU A 469 -18.77 -20.66 8.49
C LEU A 469 -17.72 -21.69 8.92
N GLN A 470 -16.85 -21.33 9.86
CA GLN A 470 -15.82 -22.23 10.42
C GLN A 470 -16.45 -23.39 11.20
N LEU A 471 -17.48 -23.12 12.02
CA LEU A 471 -18.20 -24.12 12.80
C LEU A 471 -18.79 -25.23 11.92
N HIS A 472 -19.29 -24.87 10.74
CA HIS A 472 -19.87 -25.82 9.78
C HIS A 472 -18.85 -26.34 8.76
N GLY A 473 -17.56 -26.03 8.92
CA GLY A 473 -16.48 -26.51 8.07
C GLY A 473 -16.63 -26.06 6.62
N CYS A 474 -17.10 -24.84 6.39
CA CYS A 474 -17.30 -24.32 5.04
C CYS A 474 -15.94 -24.06 4.36
N GLU A 475 -15.85 -24.41 3.09
CA GLU A 475 -14.65 -24.26 2.27
C GLU A 475 -14.83 -23.15 1.23
N LEU A 476 -16.05 -22.98 0.73
CA LEU A 476 -16.44 -21.98 -0.28
C LEU A 476 -17.66 -21.18 0.19
N VAL A 477 -17.68 -19.88 -0.10
CA VAL A 477 -18.76 -18.96 0.29
C VAL A 477 -19.38 -18.33 -0.95
N ILE A 478 -20.69 -18.49 -1.07
CA ILE A 478 -21.52 -18.07 -2.21
C ILE A 478 -22.36 -16.88 -1.76
N LEU A 479 -22.14 -15.72 -2.39
CA LEU A 479 -22.87 -14.49 -2.13
C LEU A 479 -24.04 -14.37 -3.11
N ASP A 480 -25.21 -14.85 -2.70
CA ASP A 480 -26.42 -14.81 -3.52
C ASP A 480 -27.30 -13.63 -3.10
N ARG A 481 -27.17 -12.51 -3.85
CA ARG A 481 -27.82 -11.23 -3.53
C ARG A 481 -27.56 -10.78 -2.09
N TYR A 482 -26.37 -11.06 -1.58
CA TYR A 482 -25.92 -10.61 -0.29
C TYR A 482 -25.60 -9.11 -0.37
N THR A 483 -26.33 -8.28 0.39
CA THR A 483 -26.25 -6.81 0.27
C THR A 483 -25.42 -6.16 1.37
N CYS A 484 -24.99 -6.91 2.37
CA CYS A 484 -24.12 -6.39 3.42
C CYS A 484 -22.70 -6.27 2.87
N ARG A 485 -22.07 -5.10 3.09
CA ARG A 485 -20.68 -4.87 2.73
C ARG A 485 -19.78 -5.82 3.54
N LEU A 486 -18.97 -6.60 2.86
CA LEU A 486 -17.95 -7.44 3.47
C LEU A 486 -16.76 -6.58 3.90
N SER A 487 -16.27 -6.78 5.12
CA SER A 487 -15.02 -6.19 5.56
C SER A 487 -13.85 -6.80 4.81
N HIS A 488 -12.80 -6.01 4.62
CA HIS A 488 -11.56 -6.50 4.03
C HIS A 488 -10.97 -7.71 4.78
N SER A 489 -11.17 -7.77 6.10
CA SER A 489 -10.71 -8.91 6.91
C SER A 489 -11.41 -10.22 6.53
N PHE A 490 -12.72 -10.19 6.32
CA PHE A 490 -13.50 -11.31 5.86
C PHE A 490 -13.13 -11.71 4.42
N ILE A 491 -12.97 -10.72 3.54
CA ILE A 491 -12.54 -10.92 2.15
C ILE A 491 -11.15 -11.60 2.09
N MET A 492 -10.21 -11.18 2.95
CA MET A 492 -8.88 -11.79 3.01
C MET A 492 -8.90 -13.20 3.63
N ALA A 493 -9.68 -13.42 4.68
CA ALA A 493 -9.81 -14.74 5.31
C ALA A 493 -10.41 -15.78 4.34
N TRP A 494 -11.32 -15.35 3.48
CA TRP A 494 -11.97 -16.17 2.46
C TRP A 494 -11.45 -15.87 1.04
N ARG A 495 -10.23 -15.34 0.92
CA ARG A 495 -9.62 -14.98 -0.37
C ARG A 495 -9.56 -16.19 -1.30
N GLY A 496 -10.03 -15.99 -2.54
CA GLY A 496 -10.13 -17.06 -3.54
C GLY A 496 -11.22 -18.09 -3.24
N ARG A 497 -12.04 -17.86 -2.21
CA ARG A 497 -13.13 -18.74 -1.74
C ARG A 497 -14.46 -17.99 -1.59
N LEU A 498 -14.56 -16.76 -2.11
CA LEU A 498 -15.77 -15.94 -2.17
C LEU A 498 -16.21 -15.74 -3.61
N LEU A 499 -17.42 -16.19 -3.94
CA LEU A 499 -18.00 -16.10 -5.28
C LEU A 499 -19.27 -15.25 -5.23
N SER A 500 -19.40 -14.33 -6.18
CA SER A 500 -20.60 -13.51 -6.36
C SER A 500 -21.08 -13.56 -7.80
N ILE A 501 -22.37 -13.25 -7.99
CA ILE A 501 -22.99 -13.06 -9.29
C ILE A 501 -23.50 -11.63 -9.43
N TYR A 502 -23.24 -11.01 -10.57
CA TYR A 502 -23.61 -9.62 -10.87
C TYR A 502 -24.53 -9.54 -12.10
N PRO A 503 -25.66 -8.80 -12.06
CA PRO A 503 -26.65 -8.73 -13.13
C PRO A 503 -26.25 -7.75 -14.24
N SER A 504 -25.01 -7.85 -14.70
CA SER A 504 -24.46 -7.15 -15.87
C SER A 504 -23.20 -7.89 -16.36
N LEU A 505 -22.80 -7.67 -17.61
CA LEU A 505 -21.50 -8.08 -18.13
C LEU A 505 -20.41 -7.13 -17.60
N LEU A 506 -19.72 -7.50 -16.51
CA LEU A 506 -18.58 -6.72 -16.02
C LEU A 506 -17.51 -6.56 -17.11
N PRO A 507 -16.89 -5.37 -17.26
CA PRO A 507 -16.95 -4.22 -16.34
C PRO A 507 -18.12 -3.24 -16.56
N SER A 508 -19.07 -3.53 -17.46
CA SER A 508 -20.21 -2.64 -17.74
C SER A 508 -21.12 -2.47 -16.52
N PHE A 509 -21.58 -1.24 -16.29
CA PHE A 509 -22.44 -0.85 -15.16
C PHE A 509 -21.86 -1.23 -13.79
N ARG A 510 -20.53 -1.36 -13.68
CA ARG A 510 -19.85 -1.62 -12.41
C ARG A 510 -20.14 -0.49 -11.42
N HIS A 511 -20.40 -0.86 -10.16
CA HIS A 511 -20.79 0.03 -9.05
C HIS A 511 -22.21 0.62 -9.16
N SER A 512 -22.99 0.21 -10.17
CA SER A 512 -24.39 0.60 -10.23
C SER A 512 -25.21 -0.06 -9.11
N SER A 513 -26.07 0.73 -8.49
CA SER A 513 -27.10 0.27 -7.56
C SER A 513 -28.31 -0.36 -8.27
N SER A 514 -28.46 -0.14 -9.58
CA SER A 514 -29.51 -0.75 -10.41
C SER A 514 -28.98 -1.03 -11.84
N PRO A 515 -28.14 -2.07 -12.02
CA PRO A 515 -27.48 -2.33 -13.32
C PRO A 515 -28.48 -2.59 -14.46
N ILE A 516 -29.63 -3.18 -14.14
CA ILE A 516 -30.70 -3.47 -15.09
C ILE A 516 -31.36 -2.19 -15.60
N ARG A 517 -31.66 -1.25 -14.69
CA ARG A 517 -32.22 0.06 -15.05
C ARG A 517 -31.22 0.86 -15.87
N ASP A 518 -29.97 0.89 -15.46
CA ASP A 518 -28.91 1.61 -16.16
C ASP A 518 -28.71 1.07 -17.58
N ALA A 519 -28.77 -0.26 -17.77
CA ALA A 519 -28.73 -0.88 -19.08
C ALA A 519 -29.87 -0.42 -20.00
N LEU A 520 -31.11 -0.40 -19.48
CA LEU A 520 -32.27 0.07 -20.22
C LEU A 520 -32.20 1.56 -20.55
N GLN A 521 -31.82 2.40 -19.59
CA GLN A 521 -31.69 3.85 -19.78
C GLN A 521 -30.59 4.22 -20.77
N THR A 522 -29.48 3.48 -20.74
CA THR A 522 -28.37 3.65 -21.69
C THR A 522 -28.75 3.16 -23.10
N GLY A 523 -29.79 2.32 -23.21
CA GLY A 523 -30.25 1.78 -24.50
C GLY A 523 -29.31 0.72 -25.08
N VAL A 524 -28.57 -0.01 -24.23
CA VAL A 524 -27.70 -1.08 -24.72
C VAL A 524 -28.51 -2.17 -25.40
N ARG A 525 -27.96 -2.80 -26.44
CA ARG A 525 -28.62 -3.92 -27.14
C ARG A 525 -28.24 -5.29 -26.59
N ILE A 526 -27.20 -5.36 -25.78
CA ILE A 526 -26.68 -6.58 -25.16
C ILE A 526 -26.36 -6.28 -23.69
N THR A 527 -26.81 -7.17 -22.80
CA THR A 527 -26.43 -7.23 -21.39
C THR A 527 -26.21 -8.69 -20.99
N GLY A 528 -26.14 -9.02 -19.71
CA GLY A 528 -25.92 -10.38 -19.26
C GLY A 528 -25.64 -10.48 -17.77
N VAL A 529 -25.10 -11.62 -17.37
CA VAL A 529 -24.75 -11.94 -15.98
C VAL A 529 -23.27 -12.31 -15.89
N THR A 530 -22.62 -11.96 -14.78
CA THR A 530 -21.21 -12.28 -14.52
C THR A 530 -21.06 -12.99 -13.20
N VAL A 531 -20.49 -14.19 -13.19
CA VAL A 531 -20.01 -14.85 -11.98
C VAL A 531 -18.52 -14.55 -11.83
N HIS A 532 -18.09 -14.10 -10.65
CA HIS A 532 -16.70 -13.74 -10.39
C HIS A 532 -16.30 -14.07 -8.95
N PHE A 533 -14.98 -14.15 -8.73
CA PHE A 533 -14.46 -14.08 -7.37
C PHE A 533 -14.63 -12.67 -6.81
N ILE A 534 -14.81 -12.53 -5.49
CA ILE A 534 -14.66 -11.22 -4.84
C ILE A 534 -13.19 -10.79 -4.95
N GLY A 535 -12.97 -9.55 -5.40
CA GLY A 535 -11.63 -8.98 -5.53
C GLY A 535 -11.10 -8.40 -4.23
N GLU A 536 -9.88 -7.87 -4.27
CA GLU A 536 -9.15 -7.42 -3.07
C GLU A 536 -9.39 -5.93 -2.77
N SER A 537 -10.23 -5.27 -3.57
CA SER A 537 -10.61 -3.87 -3.39
C SER A 537 -11.90 -3.74 -2.58
N ASP A 538 -12.22 -2.53 -2.14
CA ASP A 538 -13.44 -2.21 -1.38
C ASP A 538 -14.74 -2.31 -2.20
N THR A 539 -14.69 -2.92 -3.39
CA THR A 539 -15.84 -3.09 -4.28
C THR A 539 -16.03 -4.56 -4.64
N ASP A 540 -17.17 -5.13 -4.25
CA ASP A 540 -17.44 -6.57 -4.37
C ASP A 540 -17.32 -7.10 -5.81
N ASN A 541 -17.41 -6.25 -6.84
CA ASN A 541 -17.47 -6.63 -8.26
C ASN A 541 -16.17 -6.40 -9.07
N ASP A 542 -15.00 -6.53 -8.45
CA ASP A 542 -13.71 -6.24 -9.11
C ASP A 542 -12.75 -7.44 -9.25
N GLY A 543 -13.16 -8.63 -8.81
CA GLY A 543 -12.34 -9.83 -8.90
C GLY A 543 -12.39 -10.52 -10.27
N PRO A 544 -11.53 -11.55 -10.47
CA PRO A 544 -11.46 -12.29 -11.72
C PRO A 544 -12.79 -12.98 -12.08
N ILE A 545 -13.17 -12.85 -13.35
CA ILE A 545 -14.41 -13.38 -13.93
C ILE A 545 -14.29 -14.89 -14.13
N ILE A 546 -15.19 -15.65 -13.50
CA ILE A 546 -15.27 -17.12 -13.60
C ILE A 546 -16.06 -17.52 -14.86
N ALA A 547 -17.24 -16.91 -15.04
CA ALA A 547 -18.12 -17.18 -16.18
C ALA A 547 -19.01 -15.96 -16.48
N GLN A 548 -19.39 -15.80 -17.74
CA GLN A 548 -20.31 -14.76 -18.20
C GLN A 548 -21.27 -15.35 -19.22
N GLU A 549 -22.51 -14.87 -19.21
CA GLU A 549 -23.51 -15.23 -20.22
C GLU A 549 -24.28 -13.97 -20.63
N SER A 550 -24.44 -13.77 -21.93
CA SER A 550 -25.06 -12.56 -22.49
C SER A 550 -26.47 -12.84 -23.03
N LEU A 551 -27.31 -11.81 -23.02
CA LEU A 551 -28.60 -11.81 -23.69
C LEU A 551 -28.83 -10.48 -24.42
N SER A 552 -29.72 -10.50 -25.42
CA SER A 552 -30.16 -9.30 -26.12
C SER A 552 -31.24 -8.55 -25.33
N VAL A 553 -31.16 -7.21 -25.33
CA VAL A 553 -32.16 -6.32 -24.74
C VAL A 553 -33.12 -5.86 -25.83
N ALA A 554 -34.42 -6.08 -25.64
CA ALA A 554 -35.42 -5.67 -26.63
C ALA A 554 -35.66 -4.15 -26.57
N PRO A 555 -35.98 -3.48 -27.70
CA PRO A 555 -36.06 -2.01 -27.75
C PRO A 555 -37.09 -1.33 -26.83
N ILE A 556 -38.10 -2.06 -26.37
CA ILE A 556 -39.17 -1.57 -25.49
C ILE A 556 -39.34 -2.52 -24.30
N GLU A 557 -38.24 -3.15 -23.88
CA GLU A 557 -38.24 -4.08 -22.75
C GLU A 557 -38.40 -3.32 -21.43
N THR A 558 -39.29 -3.80 -20.56
CA THR A 558 -39.46 -3.24 -19.21
C THR A 558 -38.40 -3.79 -18.25
N GLU A 559 -38.09 -3.05 -17.18
CA GLU A 559 -37.14 -3.48 -16.13
C GLU A 559 -37.50 -4.87 -15.58
N MET A 560 -38.79 -5.12 -15.32
CA MET A 560 -39.30 -6.41 -14.84
C MET A 560 -39.10 -7.56 -15.84
N GLN A 561 -39.30 -7.31 -17.13
CA GLN A 561 -39.09 -8.33 -18.17
C GLN A 561 -37.61 -8.70 -18.30
N LEU A 562 -36.74 -7.70 -18.32
CA LEU A 562 -35.30 -7.90 -18.40
C LEU A 562 -34.76 -8.60 -17.14
N GLU A 563 -35.24 -8.22 -15.96
CA GLU A 563 -34.87 -8.85 -14.69
C GLU A 563 -35.25 -10.33 -14.65
N ASN A 564 -36.45 -10.72 -15.09
CA ASN A 564 -36.87 -12.12 -15.13
C ASN A 564 -36.00 -12.97 -16.08
N ARG A 565 -35.58 -12.41 -17.22
CA ARG A 565 -34.69 -13.09 -18.17
C ARG A 565 -33.27 -13.23 -17.61
N LEU A 566 -32.74 -12.18 -17.00
CA LEU A 566 -31.43 -12.23 -16.31
C LEU A 566 -31.46 -13.26 -15.19
N ARG A 567 -32.52 -13.29 -14.37
CA ARG A 567 -32.71 -14.27 -13.30
C ARG A 567 -32.69 -15.71 -13.80
N THR A 568 -33.29 -15.98 -14.96
CA THR A 568 -33.23 -17.30 -15.60
C THR A 568 -31.80 -17.68 -15.98
N LEU A 569 -30.99 -16.72 -16.46
CA LEU A 569 -29.56 -16.95 -16.71
C LEU A 569 -28.78 -17.17 -15.41
N GLU A 570 -29.04 -16.40 -14.35
CA GLU A 570 -28.38 -16.55 -13.05
C GLU A 570 -28.58 -17.97 -12.50
N GLN A 571 -29.81 -18.48 -12.53
CA GLN A 571 -30.17 -19.83 -12.09
C GLN A 571 -29.42 -20.94 -12.86
N GLN A 572 -29.06 -20.70 -14.12
CA GLN A 572 -28.34 -21.67 -14.95
C GLN A 572 -26.82 -21.54 -14.85
N LEU A 573 -26.31 -20.31 -14.79
CA LEU A 573 -24.88 -20.01 -14.83
C LEU A 573 -24.23 -20.18 -13.47
N TYR A 574 -24.87 -19.73 -12.39
CA TYR A 574 -24.25 -19.67 -11.07
C TYR A 574 -23.85 -21.05 -10.53
N PRO A 575 -24.72 -22.08 -10.56
CA PRO A 575 -24.36 -23.41 -10.09
C PRO A 575 -23.19 -24.03 -10.87
N LYS A 576 -23.17 -23.87 -12.20
CA LYS A 576 -22.08 -24.37 -13.07
C LYS A 576 -20.74 -23.70 -12.75
N ALA A 577 -20.75 -22.38 -12.51
CA ALA A 577 -19.54 -21.64 -12.18
C ALA A 577 -18.97 -22.05 -10.81
N ILE A 578 -19.83 -22.28 -9.82
CA ILE A 578 -19.44 -22.79 -8.50
C ILE A 578 -18.84 -24.20 -8.64
N ASP A 579 -19.45 -25.07 -9.44
CA ASP A 579 -18.96 -26.42 -9.70
C ASP A 579 -17.56 -26.45 -10.34
N LEU A 580 -17.26 -25.51 -11.24
CA LEU A 580 -15.92 -25.36 -11.82
C LEU A 580 -14.86 -24.97 -10.79
N VAL A 581 -15.21 -24.14 -9.80
CA VAL A 581 -14.28 -23.75 -8.72
C VAL A 581 -14.14 -24.89 -7.71
N ALA A 582 -15.26 -25.50 -7.30
CA ALA A 582 -15.28 -26.62 -6.35
C ALA A 582 -14.55 -27.86 -6.88
N SER A 583 -14.63 -28.14 -8.19
CA SER A 583 -13.88 -29.22 -8.83
C SER A 583 -12.40 -28.91 -9.05
N GLY A 584 -11.93 -27.70 -8.70
CA GLY A 584 -10.56 -27.25 -8.92
C GLY A 584 -10.21 -26.97 -10.38
N LYS A 585 -11.17 -27.05 -11.32
CA LYS A 585 -10.95 -26.72 -12.74
C LYS A 585 -10.61 -25.23 -12.94
N ILE A 586 -11.10 -24.38 -12.04
CA ILE A 586 -10.77 -22.95 -11.95
C ILE A 586 -10.19 -22.66 -10.58
N VAL A 587 -8.98 -22.08 -10.55
CA VAL A 587 -8.29 -21.71 -9.31
C VAL A 587 -7.90 -20.23 -9.35
N TYR A 588 -8.10 -19.55 -8.23
CA TYR A 588 -7.71 -18.17 -8.02
C TYR A 588 -6.18 -18.02 -7.91
N GLN A 589 -5.56 -17.11 -8.69
CA GLN A 589 -4.10 -16.92 -8.72
C GLN A 589 -3.63 -15.52 -8.26
N GLY A 590 -4.51 -14.72 -7.64
CA GLY A 590 -4.20 -13.36 -7.18
C GLY A 590 -4.20 -12.31 -8.30
N LYS A 591 -4.27 -11.02 -7.92
CA LYS A 591 -4.18 -9.83 -8.81
C LYS A 591 -5.01 -9.98 -10.11
N ARG A 592 -6.29 -10.36 -9.98
CA ARG A 592 -7.27 -10.54 -11.08
C ARG A 592 -6.98 -11.67 -12.08
N ARG A 593 -6.18 -12.66 -11.70
CA ARG A 593 -5.86 -13.82 -12.56
C ARG A 593 -6.48 -15.09 -12.02
N MET A 594 -6.87 -15.96 -12.94
CA MET A 594 -7.27 -17.34 -12.66
C MET A 594 -6.67 -18.25 -13.71
N SER A 595 -6.38 -19.50 -13.33
CA SER A 595 -5.95 -20.54 -14.26
C SER A 595 -7.07 -21.53 -14.50
N LYS A 596 -7.25 -21.91 -15.77
CA LYS A 596 -8.02 -23.09 -16.15
C LYS A 596 -7.05 -24.26 -16.20
N ILE A 597 -7.28 -25.29 -15.39
CA ILE A 597 -6.48 -26.51 -15.47
C ILE A 597 -6.96 -27.28 -16.71
N ASN A 598 -6.21 -27.20 -17.81
CA ASN A 598 -6.48 -28.03 -18.98
C ASN A 598 -6.07 -29.46 -18.64
N SER A 599 -7.05 -30.36 -18.56
CA SER A 599 -6.83 -31.80 -18.52
C SER A 599 -6.29 -32.27 -19.89
N THR A 600 -5.04 -31.96 -20.20
CA THR A 600 -4.24 -32.71 -21.16
C THR A 600 -3.24 -33.53 -20.38
N THR A 601 -3.68 -34.71 -19.99
CA THR A 601 -2.87 -35.83 -19.55
C THR A 601 -1.94 -36.22 -20.70
N SER A 602 -0.71 -35.70 -20.75
CA SER A 602 0.38 -36.44 -21.37
C SER A 602 0.85 -37.48 -20.34
N ILE A 603 0.13 -38.60 -20.32
CA ILE A 603 0.65 -39.85 -19.78
C ILE A 603 1.88 -40.18 -20.61
N THR A 604 3.07 -39.93 -20.07
CA THR A 604 4.25 -40.69 -20.46
C THR A 604 4.18 -41.98 -19.65
N PRO A 605 4.13 -43.16 -20.30
CA PRO A 605 4.15 -44.42 -19.56
C PRO A 605 5.48 -44.49 -18.82
N SER A 606 5.40 -44.69 -17.51
CA SER A 606 6.47 -45.39 -16.81
C SER A 606 6.68 -46.72 -17.51
N SER A 607 7.94 -47.05 -17.79
CA SER A 607 8.37 -48.43 -18.00
C SER A 607 7.82 -49.33 -16.89
N TYR A 608 6.69 -49.99 -17.14
CA TYR A 608 6.57 -51.40 -17.51
C TYR A 608 5.17 -51.70 -18.01
#